data_AF-A0A382GYW1-F1
#
_entry.id   AF-A0A382GYW1-F1
#
_cell.length_a   1.000
_cell.length_b   1.000
_cell.length_c   1.000
_cell.angle_alpha   90.00
_cell.angle_beta   90.00
_cell.angle_gamma   90.00
#
_symmetry.space_group_name_H-M   'P 1'
#
loop_
_entity.id
_entity.type
_entity.pdbx_description
1 polymer ?
#
loop_
_entity_poly.entity_id
_entity_poly.type
_entity_poly.pdbx_seq_one_letter_code
_entity_poly.pdbx_strand_id
1 'polypeptide(L)' 'MKFGITFKGEGSPERTRYLVRQAEAAGFEYSWFFDSHILWRDSYVTIAMCIEHTQTMRFG' A
#
# COMPACT_ATOMS: atom_id res chain seq x y z
N MET A 1 -2.66 -17.24 10.91
CA MET A 1 -3.61 -16.17 10.54
C MET A 1 -2.87 -15.19 9.66
N LYS A 2 -3.48 -14.69 8.58
CA LYS A 2 -2.86 -13.67 7.71
C LYS A 2 -3.52 -12.33 7.93
N PHE A 3 -2.73 -11.26 8.02
CA PHE A 3 -3.23 -9.90 8.22
C PHE A 3 -2.97 -9.04 6.99
N GLY A 4 -3.95 -8.19 6.67
CA GLY A 4 -3.90 -7.24 5.57
C GLY A 4 -4.33 -5.84 6.02
N ILE A 5 -3.86 -4.83 5.30
CA ILE A 5 -4.18 -3.42 5.53
C ILE A 5 -4.66 -2.79 4.22
N THR A 6 -5.55 -1.79 4.29
CA THR A 6 -6.11 -1.12 3.12
C THR A 6 -5.89 0.39 3.19
N PHE A 7 -5.49 0.97 2.06
CA PHE A 7 -5.25 2.40 1.91
C PHE A 7 -6.27 3.01 0.94
N LYS A 8 -6.93 4.07 1.42
CA LYS A 8 -7.94 4.80 0.65
C LYS A 8 -7.34 5.63 -0.51
N GLY A 9 -6.07 6.02 -0.42
CA GLY A 9 -5.40 6.84 -1.45
C GLY A 9 -5.30 8.34 -1.16
N GLU A 10 -5.67 8.78 0.07
CA GLU A 10 -5.63 10.19 0.48
C GLU A 10 -4.26 10.64 1.04
N GLY A 11 -3.38 9.70 1.37
CA GLY A 11 -2.05 10.00 1.92
C GLY A 11 -1.08 10.56 0.87
N SER A 12 -0.05 11.30 1.33
CA SER A 12 1.08 11.64 0.46
C SER A 12 1.85 10.36 0.07
N PRO A 13 2.53 10.34 -1.09
CA PRO A 13 3.36 9.19 -1.50
C PRO A 13 4.36 8.75 -0.42
N GLU A 14 5.01 9.70 0.25
CA GLU A 14 6.00 9.46 1.29
C GLU A 14 5.40 8.82 2.53
N ARG A 15 4.21 9.28 2.92
CA ARG A 15 3.50 8.70 4.06
C ARG A 15 3.02 7.29 3.75
N THR A 16 2.47 7.07 2.55
CA THR A 16 1.98 5.75 2.13
C THR A 16 3.12 4.73 2.08
N ARG A 17 4.25 5.04 1.42
CA ARG A 17 5.41 4.12 1.37
C ARG A 17 5.98 3.82 2.76
N TYR A 18 6.00 4.82 3.65
CA TYR A 18 6.44 4.62 5.03
C TYR A 18 5.52 3.65 5.78
N LEU A 19 4.20 3.85 5.69
CA LEU A 19 3.23 3.00 6.40
C LEU A 19 3.21 1.57 5.87
N VAL A 20 3.31 1.37 4.55
CA VAL A 20 3.39 0.02 3.97
C VAL A 20 4.65 -0.70 4.45
N ARG A 21 5.79 -0.02 4.53
CA ARG A 21 7.01 -0.58 5.13
C ARG A 21 6.84 -0.97 6.58
N GLN A 22 6.17 -0.13 7.38
CA GLN A 22 5.90 -0.46 8.78
C GLN A 22 4.94 -1.65 8.90
N ALA A 23 3.92 -1.73 8.03
CA ALA A 23 3.01 -2.87 7.99
C ALA A 23 3.76 -4.17 7.67
N GLU A 24 4.64 -4.16 6.67
CA GLU A 24 5.49 -5.32 6.35
C GLU A 24 6.37 -5.72 7.54
N ALA A 25 7.06 -4.76 8.16
CA ALA A 25 7.90 -5.01 9.34
C ALA A 25 7.09 -5.53 10.55
N ALA A 26 5.81 -5.19 10.64
CA ALA A 26 4.89 -5.67 11.68
C ALA A 26 4.26 -7.04 11.36
N GLY A 27 4.60 -7.65 10.22
CA GLY A 27 4.13 -8.99 9.83
C GLY A 27 2.82 -9.00 9.03
N PHE A 28 2.39 -7.86 8.47
CA PHE A 28 1.30 -7.86 7.49
C PHE A 28 1.79 -8.45 6.17
N GLU A 29 0.97 -9.32 5.57
CA GLU A 29 1.29 -10.01 4.32
C GLU A 29 0.65 -9.37 3.09
N TYR A 30 -0.36 -8.50 3.27
CA TYR A 30 -1.15 -7.90 2.19
C TYR A 30 -1.40 -6.40 2.40
N SER A 31 -1.26 -5.63 1.33
CA SER A 31 -1.64 -4.22 1.24
C SER A 31 -2.59 -4.00 0.07
N TRP A 32 -3.77 -3.46 0.36
CA TRP A 32 -4.82 -3.19 -0.64
C TRP A 32 -4.98 -1.70 -0.88
N PHE A 33 -5.32 -1.32 -2.11
CA PHE A 33 -5.59 0.07 -2.48
C PHE A 33 -6.99 0.19 -3.10
N PHE A 34 -7.69 1.28 -2.79
CA PHE A 34 -8.95 1.54 -3.49
C PHE A 34 -8.68 1.96 -4.93
N ASP A 35 -9.42 1.36 -5.84
CA ASP A 35 -9.35 1.64 -7.27
C ASP A 35 -10.57 2.47 -7.69
N SER A 36 -10.46 3.79 -7.58
CA SER A 36 -11.49 4.72 -8.05
C SER A 36 -10.86 5.86 -8.83
N HIS A 37 -11.14 5.89 -10.14
CA HIS A 37 -10.71 6.96 -11.04
C HIS A 37 -11.32 8.33 -10.73
N ILE A 38 -12.35 8.40 -9.86
CA ILE A 38 -13.03 9.66 -9.53
C ILE A 38 -12.55 10.21 -8.19
N LEU A 39 -12.30 9.33 -7.22
CA LEU A 39 -12.13 9.73 -5.83
C LEU A 39 -10.67 9.83 -5.39
N TRP A 40 -9.78 8.99 -5.92
CA TRP A 40 -8.44 8.83 -5.39
C TRP A 40 -7.37 8.78 -6.49
N ARG A 41 -6.11 8.86 -6.06
CA ARG A 41 -4.96 8.68 -6.95
C ARG A 41 -4.93 7.26 -7.50
N ASP A 42 -4.32 7.12 -8.68
CA ASP A 42 -4.13 5.85 -9.35
C ASP A 42 -3.50 4.78 -8.43
N SER A 43 -4.19 3.66 -8.31
CA SER A 43 -3.86 2.56 -7.42
C SER A 43 -2.57 1.85 -7.87
N TYR A 44 -2.39 1.65 -9.17
CA TYR A 44 -1.20 0.99 -9.74
C TYR A 44 0.06 1.82 -9.56
N VAL A 45 -0.01 3.14 -9.76
CA VAL A 45 1.12 4.04 -9.50
C VAL A 45 1.51 3.98 -8.02
N THR A 46 0.51 3.99 -7.13
CA THR A 46 0.76 3.90 -5.68
C THR A 46 1.38 2.57 -5.28
N ILE A 47 0.90 1.46 -5.84
CA ILE A 47 1.45 0.11 -5.63
C ILE A 47 2.90 0.05 -6.12
N ALA A 48 3.20 0.55 -7.31
CA ALA A 48 4.55 0.53 -7.88
C ALA A 48 5.58 1.24 -6.96
N MET A 49 5.22 2.42 -6.43
CA MET A 49 6.08 3.14 -5.48
C MET A 49 6.31 2.35 -4.18
N CYS A 50 5.31 1.58 -3.72
CA CYS A 50 5.42 0.80 -2.50
C CYS A 50 6.23 -0.50 -2.70
N ILE A 51 6.12 -1.13 -3.87
CA ILE A 51 6.89 -2.33 -4.23
C ILE A 51 8.40 -2.05 -4.16
N GLU A 52 8.86 -0.90 -4.67
CA GLU A 52 10.27 -0.49 -4.61
C GLU A 52 10.83 -0.44 -3.17
N HIS A 53 9.94 -0.29 -2.18
CA HIS A 53 10.28 -0.06 -0.79
C HIS A 53 9.97 -1.27 0.12
N THR A 54 9.51 -2.39 -0.42
CA THR A 54 9.17 -3.62 0.31
C THR A 54 9.82 -4.84 -0.36
N GLN A 55 9.80 -6.01 0.30
CA GLN A 55 10.47 -7.22 -0.24
C GLN A 55 9.54 -8.42 -0.39
N THR A 56 8.53 -8.52 0.48
CA THR A 56 7.65 -9.69 0.66
C THR A 56 6.17 -9.33 0.69
N MET A 57 5.84 -8.05 0.86
CA MET A 57 4.48 -7.51 0.84
C MET A 57 3.77 -7.86 -0.48
N ARG A 58 2.54 -8.35 -0.37
CA ARG A 58 1.68 -8.61 -1.53
C ARG A 58 0.70 -7.46 -1.71
N PHE A 59 0.46 -7.10 -2.96
CA PHE A 59 -0.32 -5.92 -3.31
C PHE A 59 -1.56 -6.30 -4.13
N GLY A 60 -2.61 -5.50 -4.02
CA GLY A 60 -3.69 -5.44 -5.00
C GLY A 60 -4.72 -4.38 -4.68
#